data_AF-A0A6A6K8D0-F1
#
_entry.id   AF-A0A6A6K8D0-F1
#
_cell.length_a   1.000
_cell.length_b   1.000
_cell.length_c   1.000
_cell.angle_alpha   90.00
_cell.angle_beta   90.00
_cell.angle_gamma   90.00
#
_symmetry.space_group_name_H-M   'P 1'
#
loop_
_entity.id
_entity.type
_entity.pdbx_description
1 polymer ?
#
loop_
_entity_poly.entity_id
_entity_poly.type
_entity_poly.pdbx_seq_one_letter_code
_entity_poly.pdbx_strand_id
1 'polypeptide(L)'
;MVSDGYARMIVIRVGMNTRWGKMLSTKWKDPHETTPIQARLQTVTSLTSKIGLLAASSVSLVWLVQYLMGNKRNGYVPGKTEFHEVVSEMVGILATAIVRKHSACEAIASATTIYTKLNQMAVTKFWLGEGFIEQGASSQAVPSVIELLHQAVSLHTTQPPLKVSSFNWTLTEKAIICWAIQEMGMNTQELKETCSIVHDEAFDSVKTSGGFLMKKNDDNTIHVHWKGTPEAILAMCSQYYDTTGIVKAIDYDTREKLNHIAQAMAIDGL
;
A
#
# COMPACT_ATOMS: atom_id res chain seq x y z
N MET A 1 -4.66 -18.89 9.18
CA MET A 1 -3.37 -18.19 9.37
C MET A 1 -3.42 -17.56 10.73
N VAL A 2 -2.33 -17.64 11.48
CA VAL A 2 -2.17 -16.83 12.70
C VAL A 2 -1.60 -15.51 12.20
N SER A 3 -2.35 -14.43 12.38
CA SER A 3 -1.90 -13.07 12.05
C SER A 3 -1.19 -12.40 13.23
N ASP A 4 -1.49 -12.82 14.46
CA ASP A 4 -0.76 -12.45 15.67
C ASP A 4 -0.91 -13.53 16.77
N GLY A 5 0.10 -13.71 17.62
CA GLY A 5 0.12 -14.65 18.74
C GLY A 5 0.89 -15.97 18.52
N TYR A 6 0.94 -16.82 19.57
CA TYR A 6 1.61 -18.12 19.56
C TYR A 6 0.61 -19.27 19.43
N ALA A 7 0.82 -20.15 18.45
CA ALA A 7 0.00 -21.34 18.26
C ALA A 7 0.85 -22.60 18.19
N ARG A 8 0.38 -23.68 18.83
CA ARG A 8 0.88 -25.04 18.61
C ARG A 8 -0.17 -25.78 17.78
N MET A 9 0.28 -26.41 16.70
CA MET A 9 -0.59 -27.13 15.77
C MET A 9 -0.01 -28.49 15.42
N ILE A 10 -0.87 -29.50 15.35
CA ILE A 10 -0.53 -30.82 14.81
C ILE A 10 -0.75 -30.79 13.30
N VAL A 11 0.28 -31.17 12.54
CA VAL A 11 0.21 -31.23 11.09
C VAL A 11 -0.61 -32.45 10.67
N ILE A 12 -1.83 -32.22 10.19
CA ILE A 12 -2.75 -33.31 9.77
C ILE A 12 -2.55 -33.76 8.31
N ARG A 13 -2.04 -32.88 7.43
CA ARG A 13 -1.87 -33.13 5.99
C ARG A 13 -0.69 -32.32 5.44
N VAL A 14 0.10 -32.92 4.56
CA VAL A 14 1.24 -32.29 3.86
C VAL A 14 1.17 -32.51 2.35
N GLY A 15 1.87 -31.65 1.59
CA GLY A 15 2.01 -31.79 0.13
C GLY A 15 0.67 -31.74 -0.63
N MET A 16 0.53 -32.59 -1.65
CA MET A 16 -0.63 -32.62 -2.55
C MET A 16 -1.95 -33.03 -1.87
N ASN A 17 -1.86 -33.63 -0.67
CA ASN A 17 -3.02 -34.00 0.15
C ASN A 17 -3.64 -32.81 0.88
N THR A 18 -2.98 -31.65 0.88
CA THR A 18 -3.53 -30.39 1.42
C THR A 18 -4.56 -29.78 0.46
N ARG A 19 -5.46 -28.92 0.98
CA ARG A 19 -6.40 -28.17 0.12
C ARG A 19 -5.68 -27.33 -0.93
N TRP A 20 -4.56 -26.71 -0.55
CA TRP A 20 -3.75 -25.92 -1.47
C TRP A 20 -3.06 -26.81 -2.53
N GLY A 21 -2.53 -27.96 -2.12
CA GLY A 21 -1.99 -28.96 -3.03
C GLY A 21 -3.02 -29.45 -4.06
N LYS A 22 -4.22 -29.80 -3.63
CA LYS A 22 -5.33 -30.16 -4.55
C LYS A 22 -5.65 -29.02 -5.53
N MET A 23 -5.76 -27.78 -5.05
CA MET A 23 -6.02 -26.60 -5.88
C MET A 23 -4.88 -26.29 -6.86
N LEU A 24 -3.63 -26.59 -6.50
CA LEU A 24 -2.49 -26.46 -7.40
C LEU A 24 -2.46 -27.57 -8.43
N SER A 25 -2.81 -28.81 -8.06
CA SER A 25 -2.84 -29.93 -8.99
C SER A 25 -3.85 -29.74 -10.12
N THR A 26 -4.97 -29.05 -9.86
CA THR A 26 -5.94 -28.69 -10.89
C THR A 26 -5.46 -27.56 -11.80
N LYS A 27 -4.61 -26.66 -11.30
CA LYS A 27 -4.00 -25.57 -12.08
C LYS A 27 -2.76 -25.99 -12.88
N TRP A 28 -2.07 -27.05 -12.46
CA TRP A 28 -0.81 -27.51 -13.06
C TRP A 28 -0.97 -28.56 -14.16
N LYS A 29 -2.20 -28.97 -14.47
CA LYS A 29 -2.47 -29.73 -15.70
C LYS A 29 -2.21 -28.78 -16.89
N ASP A 30 -1.13 -29.07 -17.61
CA ASP A 30 -0.64 -28.51 -18.88
C ASP A 30 0.07 -27.14 -18.88
N PRO A 31 1.41 -27.10 -18.70
CA PRO A 31 2.24 -25.95 -19.07
C PRO A 31 2.41 -25.75 -20.59
N HIS A 32 1.82 -26.62 -21.43
CA HIS A 32 1.95 -26.56 -22.89
C HIS A 32 0.64 -26.29 -23.64
N GLU A 33 -0.49 -26.11 -22.95
CA GLU A 33 -1.70 -25.57 -23.57
C GLU A 33 -1.53 -24.06 -23.77
N THR A 34 -0.87 -23.70 -24.88
CA THR A 34 -0.96 -22.35 -25.42
C THR A 34 -2.44 -22.00 -25.56
N THR A 35 -2.86 -20.92 -24.87
CA THR A 35 -4.23 -20.43 -24.98
C THR A 35 -4.56 -20.21 -26.46
N PRO A 36 -5.78 -20.53 -26.93
CA PRO A 36 -6.12 -20.54 -28.35
C PRO A 36 -5.91 -19.19 -29.04
N ILE A 37 -5.92 -18.10 -28.27
CA ILE A 37 -5.64 -16.73 -28.75
C ILE A 37 -4.13 -16.50 -28.92
N GLN A 38 -3.30 -17.02 -28.02
CA GLN A 38 -1.85 -16.84 -28.06
C GLN A 38 -1.22 -17.62 -29.23
N ALA A 39 -1.78 -18.78 -29.61
CA ALA A 39 -1.38 -19.50 -30.82
C ALA A 39 -1.70 -18.72 -32.12
N ARG A 40 -2.87 -18.06 -32.17
CA ARG A 40 -3.26 -17.18 -33.29
C ARG A 40 -2.34 -15.96 -33.36
N LEU A 41 -2.04 -15.35 -32.22
CA LEU A 41 -1.16 -14.18 -32.14
C LEU A 41 0.26 -14.52 -32.58
N GLN A 42 0.83 -15.65 -32.14
CA GLN A 42 2.16 -16.08 -32.56
C GLN A 42 2.28 -16.31 -34.07
N THR A 43 1.22 -16.79 -34.70
CA THR A 43 1.16 -16.95 -36.17
C THR A 43 1.19 -15.59 -36.88
N VAL A 44 0.43 -14.61 -36.38
CA VAL A 44 0.40 -13.24 -36.93
C VAL A 44 1.73 -12.53 -36.68
N THR A 45 2.27 -12.57 -35.46
CA THR A 45 3.56 -11.95 -35.11
C THR A 45 4.73 -12.55 -35.90
N SER A 46 4.69 -13.85 -36.20
CA SER A 46 5.67 -14.52 -37.08
C SER A 46 5.63 -14.00 -38.52
N LEU A 47 4.44 -13.73 -39.06
CA LEU A 47 4.30 -13.16 -40.41
C LEU A 47 4.75 -11.69 -40.44
N THR A 48 4.34 -10.89 -39.45
CA THR A 48 4.70 -9.48 -39.36
C THR A 48 6.20 -9.29 -39.18
N SER A 49 6.88 -10.15 -38.40
CA SER A 49 8.33 -10.11 -38.23
C SER A 49 9.10 -10.50 -39.49
N LYS A 50 8.62 -11.47 -40.28
CA LYS A 50 9.25 -11.84 -41.57
C LYS A 50 9.16 -10.70 -42.59
N ILE A 51 8.01 -10.05 -42.70
CA ILE A 51 7.83 -8.90 -43.59
C ILE A 51 8.69 -7.72 -43.12
N GLY A 52 8.70 -7.45 -41.82
CA GLY A 52 9.55 -6.42 -41.21
C GLY A 52 11.03 -6.64 -41.45
N LEU A 53 11.51 -7.89 -41.38
CA LEU A 53 12.91 -8.24 -41.63
C LEU A 53 13.30 -8.00 -43.10
N LEU A 54 12.43 -8.35 -44.04
CA LEU A 54 12.67 -8.12 -45.48
C LEU A 54 12.71 -6.62 -45.81
N ALA A 55 11.78 -5.83 -45.26
CA ALA A 55 11.75 -4.39 -45.46
C ALA A 55 12.95 -3.69 -44.79
N ALA A 56 13.34 -4.11 -43.58
CA ALA A 56 14.50 -3.55 -42.89
C ALA A 56 15.81 -3.87 -43.63
N SER A 57 15.94 -5.11 -44.13
CA SER A 57 17.09 -5.54 -44.91
C SER A 57 17.25 -4.71 -46.19
N SER A 58 16.16 -4.46 -46.93
CA SER A 58 16.22 -3.66 -48.16
C SER A 58 16.60 -2.20 -47.87
N VAL A 59 16.04 -1.58 -46.83
CA VAL A 59 16.40 -0.21 -46.44
C VAL A 59 17.86 -0.11 -45.97
N SER A 60 18.32 -1.09 -45.19
CA SER A 60 19.72 -1.15 -44.71
C SER A 60 20.70 -1.28 -45.88
N LEU A 61 20.40 -2.12 -46.87
CA LEU A 61 21.21 -2.27 -48.08
C LEU A 61 21.31 -0.96 -48.87
N VAL A 62 20.17 -0.26 -49.06
CA VAL A 62 20.15 1.04 -49.75
C VAL A 62 20.96 2.09 -49.00
N TRP A 63 20.84 2.15 -47.66
CA TRP A 63 21.62 3.07 -46.84
C TRP A 63 23.12 2.78 -46.87
N LEU A 64 23.50 1.50 -46.81
CA LEU A 64 24.89 1.06 -46.89
C LEU A 64 25.51 1.44 -48.25
N VAL A 65 24.78 1.21 -49.34
CA VAL A 65 25.23 1.56 -50.70
C VAL A 65 25.38 3.08 -50.85
N GLN A 66 24.44 3.89 -50.36
CA GLN A 66 24.57 5.36 -50.40
C GLN A 66 25.71 5.88 -49.51
N TYR A 67 25.97 5.24 -48.38
CA TYR A 67 27.07 5.57 -47.47
C TYR A 67 28.44 5.27 -48.11
N LEU A 68 28.58 4.10 -48.76
CA LEU A 68 29.80 3.68 -49.46
C LEU A 68 30.06 4.48 -50.75
N MET A 69 29.02 4.88 -51.48
CA MET A 69 29.14 5.70 -52.68
C MET A 69 29.34 7.20 -52.38
N GLY A 70 29.47 7.61 -51.12
CA GLY A 70 29.80 8.99 -50.74
C GLY A 70 28.71 10.02 -51.08
N ASN A 71 27.48 9.60 -51.36
CA ASN A 71 26.41 10.47 -51.87
C ASN A 71 25.67 11.26 -50.77
N LYS A 72 26.12 11.18 -49.51
CA LYS A 72 25.59 11.93 -48.37
C LYS A 72 26.64 12.89 -47.82
N ARG A 73 26.17 13.99 -47.21
CA ARG A 73 26.99 15.08 -46.64
C ARG A 73 28.00 14.59 -45.56
N ASN A 74 27.76 13.41 -44.96
CA ASN A 74 28.62 12.68 -44.03
C ASN A 74 28.91 11.23 -44.53
N GLY A 75 29.18 11.05 -45.83
CA GLY A 75 29.54 9.74 -46.41
C GLY A 75 30.91 9.24 -45.93
N TYR A 76 31.21 7.96 -46.18
CA TYR A 76 32.50 7.37 -45.81
C TYR A 76 33.67 8.11 -46.49
N VAL A 77 34.54 8.74 -45.69
CA VAL A 77 35.76 9.38 -46.18
C VAL A 77 36.95 8.48 -45.80
N PRO A 78 37.63 7.86 -46.77
CA PRO A 78 38.74 6.95 -46.48
C PRO A 78 39.85 7.67 -45.71
N GLY A 79 40.18 7.15 -44.53
CA GLY A 79 41.27 7.65 -43.66
C GLY A 79 40.89 8.59 -42.51
N LYS A 80 39.60 8.94 -42.31
CA LYS A 80 39.17 9.80 -41.17
C LYS A 80 38.07 9.23 -40.26
N THR A 81 37.33 8.21 -40.67
CA THR A 81 36.24 7.63 -39.85
C THR A 81 36.73 6.41 -39.09
N GLU A 82 36.77 6.48 -37.76
CA GLU A 82 37.06 5.33 -36.91
C GLU A 82 35.83 4.42 -36.75
N PHE A 83 36.09 3.11 -36.69
CA PHE A 83 35.07 2.06 -36.58
C PHE A 83 34.14 2.23 -35.36
N HIS A 84 34.61 2.89 -34.31
CA HIS A 84 33.87 3.03 -33.04
C HIS A 84 32.66 3.97 -33.14
N GLU A 85 32.73 5.01 -33.99
CA GLU A 85 31.64 5.98 -34.15
C GLU A 85 30.43 5.35 -34.86
N VAL A 86 30.70 4.52 -35.87
CA VAL A 86 29.67 3.76 -36.62
C VAL A 86 28.96 2.74 -35.73
N VAL A 87 29.72 2.04 -34.87
CA VAL A 87 29.15 1.04 -33.96
C VAL A 87 28.22 1.68 -32.92
N SER A 88 28.59 2.85 -32.38
CA SER A 88 27.77 3.56 -31.39
C SER A 88 26.41 4.00 -31.95
N GLU A 89 26.36 4.48 -33.19
CA GLU A 89 25.11 4.89 -33.84
C GLU A 89 24.20 3.68 -34.12
N MET A 90 24.77 2.55 -34.56
CA MET A 90 24.01 1.30 -34.76
C MET A 90 23.45 0.73 -33.45
N VAL A 91 24.22 0.80 -32.36
CA VAL A 91 23.79 0.39 -31.02
C VAL A 91 22.63 1.27 -30.52
N GLY A 92 22.65 2.57 -30.78
CA GLY A 92 21.56 3.49 -30.42
C GLY A 92 20.23 3.16 -31.12
N ILE A 93 20.30 2.77 -32.40
CA ILE A 93 19.14 2.37 -33.20
C ILE A 93 18.59 1.01 -32.72
N LEU A 94 19.46 0.05 -32.39
CA LEU A 94 19.02 -1.23 -31.82
C LEU A 94 18.44 -1.08 -30.40
N ALA A 95 19.05 -0.25 -29.55
CA ALA A 95 18.59 -0.03 -28.18
C ALA A 95 17.19 0.56 -28.13
N THR A 96 16.89 1.56 -28.97
CA THR A 96 15.53 2.14 -29.07
C THR A 96 14.49 1.16 -29.61
N ALA A 97 14.89 0.20 -30.45
CA ALA A 97 14.00 -0.87 -30.93
C ALA A 97 13.75 -1.97 -29.87
N ILE A 98 14.78 -2.35 -29.09
CA ILE A 98 14.70 -3.41 -28.07
C ILE A 98 13.87 -3.00 -26.83
N VAL A 99 13.80 -1.69 -26.52
CA VAL A 99 13.01 -1.18 -25.37
C VAL A 99 11.50 -1.40 -25.53
N ARG A 100 10.99 -1.68 -26.74
CA ARG A 100 9.62 -2.17 -26.95
C ARG A 100 9.53 -3.69 -26.81
N LYS A 101 9.91 -4.24 -25.65
CA LYS A 101 9.69 -5.66 -25.36
C LYS A 101 8.23 -5.88 -24.97
N HIS A 102 7.51 -6.44 -25.94
CA HIS A 102 6.07 -6.62 -26.05
C HIS A 102 5.66 -7.97 -25.43
N SER A 103 5.23 -7.98 -24.16
CA SER A 103 4.44 -9.11 -23.63
C SER A 103 3.60 -8.68 -22.42
N ALA A 104 4.18 -7.90 -21.50
CA ALA A 104 3.46 -7.37 -20.35
C ALA A 104 2.39 -6.33 -20.74
N CYS A 105 2.66 -5.52 -21.77
CA CYS A 105 1.73 -4.49 -22.23
C CYS A 105 0.51 -5.07 -22.97
N GLU A 106 0.67 -6.19 -23.70
CA GLU A 106 -0.46 -6.88 -24.35
C GLU A 106 -1.39 -7.54 -23.33
N ALA A 107 -0.83 -8.13 -22.27
CA ALA A 107 -1.62 -8.75 -21.21
C ALA A 107 -2.48 -7.73 -20.44
N ILE A 108 -1.98 -6.50 -20.25
CA ILE A 108 -2.75 -5.41 -19.62
C ILE A 108 -3.77 -4.83 -20.61
N ALA A 109 -3.40 -4.64 -21.88
CA ALA A 109 -4.29 -4.08 -22.90
C ALA A 109 -5.45 -5.02 -23.30
N SER A 110 -5.25 -6.34 -23.20
CA SER A 110 -6.27 -7.36 -23.49
C SER A 110 -7.04 -7.83 -22.25
N ALA A 111 -6.76 -7.27 -21.07
CA ALA A 111 -7.48 -7.62 -19.85
C ALA A 111 -8.89 -7.03 -19.90
N THR A 112 -9.90 -7.88 -20.09
CA THR A 112 -11.33 -7.52 -19.99
C THR A 112 -11.80 -7.36 -18.55
N THR A 113 -11.13 -8.02 -17.60
CA THR A 113 -11.48 -7.98 -16.18
C THR A 113 -10.21 -7.79 -15.36
N ILE A 114 -10.04 -6.59 -14.81
CA ILE A 114 -8.99 -6.30 -13.84
C ILE A 114 -9.55 -6.67 -12.46
N TYR A 115 -9.01 -7.72 -11.85
CA TYR A 115 -9.33 -8.05 -10.46
C TYR A 115 -8.32 -7.36 -9.54
N THR A 116 -8.67 -6.18 -9.03
CA THR A 116 -7.92 -5.55 -7.95
C THR A 116 -8.38 -6.11 -6.61
N LYS A 117 -7.58 -6.95 -5.96
CA LYS A 117 -7.80 -7.32 -4.56
C LYS A 117 -7.31 -6.18 -3.65
N LEU A 118 -8.05 -5.09 -3.61
CA LEU A 118 -7.83 -4.01 -2.64
C LEU A 118 -8.43 -4.43 -1.29
N ASN A 119 -7.67 -5.20 -0.51
CA ASN A 119 -8.00 -5.39 0.91
C ASN A 119 -7.42 -4.23 1.71
N GLN A 120 -7.83 -3.00 1.36
CA GLN A 120 -7.42 -1.78 2.04
C GLN A 120 -8.55 -1.35 2.96
N MET A 121 -8.31 -1.41 4.27
CA MET A 121 -9.15 -0.72 5.23
C MET A 121 -8.84 0.78 5.17
N ALA A 122 -9.87 1.61 5.28
CA ALA A 122 -9.76 3.06 5.32
C ALA A 122 -10.69 3.60 6.41
N VAL A 123 -10.29 4.69 7.06
CA VAL A 123 -11.16 5.40 8.01
C VAL A 123 -12.17 6.20 7.20
N THR A 124 -13.45 5.87 7.34
CA THR A 124 -14.56 6.48 6.57
C THR A 124 -15.33 7.52 7.37
N LYS A 125 -15.43 7.32 8.69
CA LYS A 125 -16.19 8.18 9.61
C LYS A 125 -15.34 8.46 10.85
N PHE A 126 -15.32 9.73 11.26
CA PHE A 126 -14.67 10.17 12.49
C PHE A 126 -15.65 10.96 13.34
N TRP A 127 -15.79 10.57 14.61
CA TRP A 127 -16.66 11.21 15.58
C TRP A 127 -15.84 11.75 16.73
N LEU A 128 -16.17 12.97 17.17
CA LEU A 128 -15.59 13.61 18.35
C LEU A 128 -16.72 14.04 19.27
N GLY A 129 -16.87 13.32 20.38
CA GLY A 129 -18.03 13.46 21.26
C GLY A 129 -19.33 13.15 20.51
N GLU A 130 -20.31 14.04 20.60
CA GLU A 130 -21.58 13.94 19.86
C GLU A 130 -21.50 14.48 18.42
N GLY A 131 -20.35 15.03 18.01
CA GLY A 131 -20.19 15.65 16.68
C GLY A 131 -19.55 14.73 15.66
N PHE A 132 -20.12 14.68 14.47
CA PHE A 132 -19.52 14.04 13.30
C PHE A 132 -18.57 15.01 12.59
N ILE A 133 -17.37 14.56 12.26
CA ILE A 133 -16.38 15.35 11.52
C ILE A 133 -16.29 14.77 10.11
N GLU A 134 -16.71 15.55 9.12
CA GLU A 134 -16.67 15.17 7.72
C GLU A 134 -15.23 15.02 7.22
N GLN A 135 -15.05 14.16 6.21
CA GLN A 135 -13.75 13.92 5.58
C GLN A 135 -13.22 15.21 4.94
N GLY A 136 -11.94 15.56 5.17
CA GLY A 136 -11.37 16.85 4.78
C GLY A 136 -11.75 18.05 5.68
N ALA A 137 -12.59 17.86 6.69
CA ALA A 137 -12.98 18.90 7.66
C ALA A 137 -12.31 18.73 9.04
N SER A 138 -11.20 17.98 9.10
CA SER A 138 -10.33 17.80 10.27
C SER A 138 -9.84 19.12 10.89
N SER A 139 -9.84 20.21 10.12
CA SER A 139 -9.58 21.58 10.57
C SER A 139 -10.64 22.17 11.51
N GLN A 140 -11.79 21.49 11.68
CA GLN A 140 -12.84 21.90 12.62
C GLN A 140 -12.57 21.45 14.06
N ALA A 141 -11.70 20.46 14.27
CA ALA A 141 -11.32 20.03 15.62
C ALA A 141 -10.28 20.98 16.22
N VAL A 142 -10.39 21.25 17.52
CA VAL A 142 -9.46 22.14 18.21
C VAL A 142 -8.04 21.55 18.27
N PRO A 143 -6.99 22.37 18.04
CA PRO A 143 -5.60 21.89 18.00
C PRO A 143 -5.17 21.03 19.19
N SER A 144 -5.65 21.34 20.40
CA SER A 144 -5.34 20.58 21.61
C SER A 144 -5.85 19.13 21.56
N VAL A 145 -7.04 18.91 20.97
CA VAL A 145 -7.61 17.56 20.80
C VAL A 145 -6.87 16.81 19.69
N ILE A 146 -6.52 17.52 18.61
CA ILE A 146 -5.70 16.96 17.52
C ILE A 146 -4.34 16.52 18.03
N GLU A 147 -3.69 17.30 18.91
CA GLU A 147 -2.40 16.92 19.51
C GLU A 147 -2.53 15.60 20.30
N LEU A 148 -3.56 15.47 21.14
CA LEU A 148 -3.82 14.24 21.89
C LEU A 148 -4.07 13.03 20.97
N LEU A 149 -4.82 13.23 19.87
CA LEU A 149 -5.06 12.19 18.87
C LEU A 149 -3.76 11.81 18.14
N HIS A 150 -2.94 12.79 17.78
CA HIS A 150 -1.65 12.55 17.17
C HIS A 150 -0.73 11.73 18.10
N GLN A 151 -0.69 12.07 19.39
CA GLN A 151 0.04 11.29 20.40
C GLN A 151 -0.48 9.84 20.47
N ALA A 152 -1.81 9.67 20.58
CA ALA A 152 -2.44 8.35 20.66
C ALA A 152 -2.12 7.49 19.43
N VAL A 153 -2.29 8.01 18.22
CA VAL A 153 -2.09 7.26 16.97
C VAL A 153 -0.61 6.97 16.71
N SER A 154 0.26 7.96 16.90
CA SER A 154 1.69 7.81 16.60
C SER A 154 2.41 6.83 17.52
N LEU A 155 2.02 6.78 18.81
CA LEU A 155 2.72 5.98 19.82
C LEU A 155 2.11 4.60 20.05
N HIS A 156 0.80 4.42 19.78
CA HIS A 156 0.17 3.09 19.79
C HIS A 156 0.79 2.15 18.74
N THR A 157 1.41 2.72 17.70
CA THR A 157 1.91 1.98 16.52
C THR A 157 3.41 1.71 16.59
N THR A 158 4.07 2.19 17.65
CA THR A 158 5.47 1.93 17.98
C THR A 158 5.58 1.08 19.24
N GLN A 159 5.21 -0.19 19.14
CA GLN A 159 5.86 -1.19 19.96
C GLN A 159 7.37 -1.17 19.64
N PRO A 160 8.27 -1.31 20.63
CA PRO A 160 9.70 -1.38 20.36
C PRO A 160 10.02 -2.59 19.47
N PRO A 161 10.98 -2.47 18.53
CA PRO A 161 11.38 -3.60 17.72
C PRO A 161 12.23 -4.54 18.59
N LEU A 162 11.65 -5.66 18.99
CA LEU A 162 12.45 -6.88 19.11
C LEU A 162 12.91 -7.25 17.69
N LYS A 163 14.04 -6.65 17.27
CA LYS A 163 14.87 -7.00 16.09
C LYS A 163 14.21 -7.92 15.05
N VAL A 164 13.28 -7.44 14.24
CA VAL A 164 13.13 -7.91 12.84
C VAL A 164 12.47 -6.80 12.04
N SER A 165 13.15 -6.38 10.98
CA SER A 165 12.65 -5.52 9.91
C SER A 165 11.43 -6.15 9.24
N SER A 166 10.23 -5.92 9.78
CA SER A 166 8.92 -6.11 9.14
C SER A 166 7.85 -5.59 10.11
N PHE A 167 7.46 -4.31 9.98
CA PHE A 167 6.32 -3.75 10.71
C PHE A 167 5.06 -4.56 10.35
N ASN A 168 4.69 -5.48 11.22
CA ASN A 168 3.50 -6.32 11.06
C ASN A 168 2.25 -5.57 11.55
N TRP A 169 2.08 -4.31 11.10
CA TRP A 169 0.91 -3.51 11.41
C TRP A 169 -0.36 -4.19 10.90
N THR A 170 -1.41 -4.20 11.71
CA THR A 170 -2.73 -4.67 11.29
C THR A 170 -3.28 -3.76 10.17
N LEU A 171 -4.18 -4.28 9.33
CA LEU A 171 -4.80 -3.48 8.26
C LEU A 171 -5.52 -2.24 8.83
N THR A 172 -6.08 -2.37 10.02
CA THR A 172 -6.74 -1.28 10.75
C THR A 172 -5.76 -0.23 11.25
N GLU A 173 -4.62 -0.63 11.84
CA GLU A 173 -3.58 0.32 12.27
C GLU A 173 -3.00 1.09 11.10
N LYS A 174 -2.76 0.41 9.97
CA LYS A 174 -2.30 1.06 8.73
C LYS A 174 -3.30 2.12 8.26
N ALA A 175 -4.60 1.80 8.29
CA ALA A 175 -5.64 2.72 7.88
C ALA A 175 -5.67 3.99 8.75
N ILE A 176 -5.60 3.83 10.07
CA ILE A 176 -5.65 4.95 11.04
C ILE A 176 -4.42 5.85 10.90
N ILE A 177 -3.21 5.28 10.79
CA ILE A 177 -1.98 6.07 10.62
C ILE A 177 -2.03 6.86 9.30
N CYS A 178 -2.38 6.19 8.19
CA CYS A 178 -2.47 6.86 6.89
C CYS A 178 -3.48 8.01 6.92
N TRP A 179 -4.65 7.79 7.52
CA TRP A 179 -5.66 8.82 7.69
C TRP A 179 -5.17 9.99 8.53
N ALA A 180 -4.53 9.75 9.68
CA ALA A 180 -4.00 10.83 10.53
C ALA A 180 -2.90 11.65 9.83
N ILE A 181 -2.03 11.01 9.04
CA ILE A 181 -1.00 11.73 8.26
C ILE A 181 -1.64 12.57 7.16
N GLN A 182 -2.58 12.00 6.40
CA GLN A 182 -3.15 12.63 5.20
C GLN A 182 -4.19 13.70 5.54
N GLU A 183 -5.08 13.43 6.48
CA GLU A 183 -6.22 14.29 6.80
C GLU A 183 -5.93 15.22 7.97
N MET A 184 -5.14 14.81 8.97
CA MET A 184 -4.86 15.62 10.17
C MET A 184 -3.47 16.27 10.18
N GLY A 185 -2.64 16.00 9.17
CA GLY A 185 -1.29 16.56 9.08
C GLY A 185 -0.34 16.06 10.17
N MET A 186 -0.58 14.84 10.69
CA MET A 186 0.22 14.26 11.77
C MET A 186 1.69 14.04 11.34
N ASN A 187 2.62 14.65 12.07
CA ASN A 187 4.06 14.39 11.91
C ASN A 187 4.53 13.30 12.88
N THR A 188 4.61 12.06 12.39
CA THR A 188 5.03 10.91 13.21
C THR A 188 6.47 10.97 13.70
N GLN A 189 7.36 11.70 13.02
CA GLN A 189 8.77 11.76 13.38
C GLN A 189 8.98 12.69 14.57
N GLU A 190 8.37 13.86 14.52
CA GLU A 190 8.42 14.86 15.58
C GLU A 190 7.89 14.30 16.91
N LEU A 191 6.74 13.63 16.89
CA LEU A 191 6.15 13.05 18.10
C LEU A 191 7.00 11.96 18.75
N LYS A 192 7.82 11.24 17.97
CA LYS A 192 8.76 10.24 18.52
C LYS A 192 9.95 10.88 19.22
N GLU A 193 10.32 12.08 18.82
CA GLU A 193 11.44 12.83 19.42
C GLU A 193 10.97 13.58 20.68
N THR A 194 9.72 14.08 20.67
CA THR A 194 9.14 14.86 21.78
C THR A 194 8.49 14.01 22.86
N CYS A 195 8.19 12.73 22.60
CA CYS A 195 7.47 11.86 23.53
C CYS A 195 8.19 10.53 23.75
N SER A 196 8.17 10.05 25.00
CA SER A 196 8.71 8.74 25.38
C SER A 196 7.63 7.84 25.97
N ILE A 197 7.58 6.58 25.54
CA ILE A 197 6.68 5.57 26.13
C ILE A 197 7.33 5.08 27.42
N VAL A 198 6.60 5.21 28.54
CA VAL A 198 7.05 4.82 29.87
C VAL A 198 6.59 3.40 30.21
N HIS A 199 5.36 3.06 29.83
CA HIS A 199 4.77 1.75 30.07
C HIS A 199 3.75 1.42 28.99
N ASP A 200 3.66 0.15 28.59
CA ASP A 200 2.69 -0.34 27.63
C ASP A 200 1.90 -1.52 28.21
N GLU A 201 0.57 -1.48 28.04
CA GLU A 201 -0.32 -2.61 28.31
C GLU A 201 -0.89 -3.09 26.97
N ALA A 202 -0.46 -4.28 26.55
CA ALA A 202 -0.94 -4.89 25.32
C ALA A 202 -2.46 -5.08 25.36
N PHE A 203 -3.09 -5.07 24.18
CA PHE A 203 -4.52 -5.26 24.05
C PHE A 203 -4.97 -6.60 24.66
N ASP A 204 -5.81 -6.53 25.68
CA ASP A 204 -6.37 -7.70 26.36
C ASP A 204 -7.75 -8.02 25.76
N SER A 205 -7.94 -9.25 25.28
CA SER A 205 -9.20 -9.70 24.69
C SER A 205 -10.35 -9.79 25.70
N VAL A 206 -10.06 -9.87 27.00
CA VAL A 206 -11.04 -9.87 28.09
C VAL A 206 -11.46 -8.45 28.46
N LYS A 207 -10.50 -7.51 28.53
CA LYS A 207 -10.79 -6.09 28.79
C LYS A 207 -11.22 -5.32 27.54
N THR A 208 -11.08 -5.94 26.37
CA THR A 208 -11.37 -5.36 25.03
C THR A 208 -10.72 -3.98 24.81
N SER A 209 -9.60 -3.75 25.48
CA SER A 209 -8.88 -2.49 25.48
C SER A 209 -7.39 -2.74 25.74
N GLY A 210 -6.57 -1.80 25.27
CA GLY A 210 -5.13 -1.75 25.48
C GLY A 210 -4.67 -0.30 25.44
N GLY A 211 -3.55 -0.01 26.09
CA GLY A 211 -3.14 1.37 26.27
C GLY A 211 -1.66 1.50 26.57
N PHE A 212 -1.20 2.74 26.63
CA PHE A 212 0.17 3.03 27.00
C PHE A 212 0.22 4.33 27.79
N LEU A 213 1.23 4.41 28.64
CA LEU A 213 1.64 5.58 29.40
C LEU A 213 2.76 6.26 28.63
N MET A 214 2.59 7.54 28.32
CA MET A 214 3.65 8.35 27.70
C MET A 214 4.02 9.54 28.58
N LYS A 215 5.25 10.00 28.39
CA LYS A 215 5.77 11.23 28.98
C LYS A 215 6.18 12.19 27.86
N LYS A 216 5.71 13.43 27.93
CA LYS A 216 6.15 14.51 27.04
C LYS A 216 7.46 15.09 27.56
N ASN A 217 8.45 15.24 26.69
CA ASN A 217 9.81 15.61 27.07
C ASN A 217 9.92 17.10 27.42
N ASP A 218 9.09 17.95 26.80
CA ASP A 218 9.18 19.41 26.94
C ASP A 218 8.74 19.90 28.32
N ASP A 219 7.61 19.39 28.82
CA ASP A 219 6.97 19.85 30.07
C ASP A 219 6.90 18.75 31.15
N ASN A 220 7.46 17.57 30.89
CA ASN A 220 7.38 16.38 31.74
C ASN A 220 5.93 15.93 32.06
N THR A 221 4.92 16.35 31.28
CA THR A 221 3.54 15.89 31.45
C THR A 221 3.43 14.41 31.10
N ILE A 222 2.55 13.72 31.82
CA ILE A 222 2.31 12.28 31.63
C ILE A 222 0.88 12.10 31.14
N HIS A 223 0.73 11.47 29.98
CA HIS A 223 -0.56 11.15 29.39
C HIS A 223 -0.74 9.63 29.31
N VAL A 224 -1.97 9.19 29.57
CA VAL A 224 -2.38 7.79 29.40
C VAL A 224 -3.32 7.73 28.20
N HIS A 225 -2.99 6.91 27.22
CA HIS A 225 -3.80 6.71 26.02
C HIS A 225 -4.34 5.29 25.98
N TRP A 226 -5.65 5.15 25.78
CA TRP A 226 -6.34 3.86 25.69
C TRP A 226 -7.07 3.73 24.36
N LYS A 227 -7.06 2.52 23.80
CA LYS A 227 -7.81 2.11 22.62
C LYS A 227 -8.60 0.84 22.96
N GLY A 228 -9.83 0.76 22.49
CA GLY A 228 -10.69 -0.39 22.74
C GLY A 228 -11.99 -0.31 21.94
N THR A 229 -12.92 -1.21 22.25
CA THR A 229 -14.28 -1.06 21.74
C THR A 229 -14.92 0.20 22.33
N PRO A 230 -15.87 0.83 21.63
CA PRO A 230 -16.55 2.02 22.14
C PRO A 230 -17.16 1.80 23.53
N GLU A 231 -17.75 0.63 23.77
CA GLU A 231 -18.41 0.30 25.04
C GLU A 231 -17.41 0.21 26.20
N ALA A 232 -16.25 -0.42 25.96
CA ALA A 232 -15.21 -0.59 26.97
C ALA A 232 -14.56 0.75 27.34
N ILE A 233 -14.28 1.60 26.34
CA ILE A 233 -13.71 2.92 26.57
C ILE A 233 -14.73 3.83 27.27
N LEU A 234 -15.98 3.88 26.79
CA LEU A 234 -17.01 4.76 27.36
C LEU A 234 -17.33 4.40 28.82
N ALA A 235 -17.24 3.13 29.20
CA ALA A 235 -17.40 2.68 30.59
C ALA A 235 -16.33 3.27 31.54
N MET A 236 -15.13 3.54 31.04
CA MET A 236 -14.02 4.12 31.80
C MET A 236 -14.04 5.67 31.83
N CYS A 237 -14.83 6.31 30.97
CA CYS A 237 -14.86 7.76 30.82
C CYS A 237 -15.91 8.42 31.71
N SER A 238 -15.52 9.48 32.42
CA SER A 238 -16.42 10.40 33.14
C SER A 238 -16.68 11.72 32.40
N GLN A 239 -15.83 12.04 31.43
CA GLN A 239 -15.85 13.29 30.67
C GLN A 239 -15.48 13.02 29.21
N TYR A 240 -15.90 13.92 28.30
CA TYR A 240 -15.57 13.87 26.88
C TYR A 240 -15.26 15.27 26.34
N TYR A 241 -14.52 15.33 25.24
CA TYR A 241 -14.32 16.55 24.47
C TYR A 241 -15.41 16.69 23.41
N ASP A 242 -15.98 17.87 23.27
CA ASP A 242 -16.80 18.19 22.10
C ASP A 242 -15.94 18.66 20.91
N THR A 243 -16.59 18.93 19.78
CA THR A 243 -15.92 19.42 18.55
C THR A 243 -15.21 20.76 18.74
N THR A 244 -15.61 21.53 19.75
CA THR A 244 -14.99 22.81 20.13
C THR A 244 -13.87 22.65 21.16
N GLY A 245 -13.48 21.42 21.50
CA GLY A 245 -12.42 21.14 22.46
C GLY A 245 -12.79 21.43 23.92
N ILE A 246 -14.08 21.68 24.21
CA ILE A 246 -14.56 21.90 25.58
C ILE A 246 -14.80 20.54 26.23
N VAL A 247 -14.31 20.40 27.46
CA VAL A 247 -14.54 19.22 28.29
C VAL A 247 -15.94 19.28 28.90
N LYS A 248 -16.74 18.25 28.65
CA LYS A 248 -18.10 18.09 29.19
C LYS A 248 -18.19 16.81 30.02
N ALA A 249 -19.00 16.84 31.07
CA ALA A 249 -19.30 15.65 31.85
C ALA A 249 -20.18 14.69 31.04
N ILE A 250 -19.96 13.39 31.19
CA ILE A 250 -20.81 12.36 30.61
C ILE A 250 -21.93 12.07 31.61
N ASP A 251 -23.10 12.65 31.39
CA ASP A 251 -24.32 12.27 32.09
C ASP A 251 -24.98 11.03 31.47
N TYR A 252 -26.10 10.59 32.05
CA TYR A 252 -26.82 9.41 31.58
C TYR A 252 -27.28 9.55 30.12
N ASP A 253 -27.88 10.69 29.77
CA ASP A 253 -28.43 10.93 28.43
C ASP A 253 -27.32 11.01 27.38
N THR A 254 -26.21 11.67 27.70
CA THR A 254 -25.03 11.75 26.84
C THR A 254 -24.41 10.37 26.62
N ARG A 255 -24.31 9.57 27.69
CA ARG A 255 -23.79 8.20 27.60
C ARG A 255 -24.65 7.33 26.69
N GLU A 256 -25.98 7.43 26.80
CA GLU A 256 -26.92 6.72 25.91
C GLU A 256 -26.75 7.14 24.45
N LYS A 257 -26.63 8.44 24.17
CA LYS A 257 -26.39 8.93 22.79
C LYS A 257 -25.07 8.42 22.22
N LEU A 258 -23.98 8.46 23.00
CA LEU A 258 -22.68 7.98 22.56
C LEU A 258 -22.70 6.47 22.27
N ASN A 259 -23.38 5.68 23.10
CA ASN A 259 -23.63 4.26 22.83
C ASN A 259 -24.42 4.05 21.54
N HIS A 260 -25.48 4.85 21.31
CA HIS A 260 -26.26 4.75 20.09
C HIS A 260 -25.43 5.09 18.83
N ILE A 261 -24.56 6.10 18.90
CA ILE A 261 -23.62 6.44 17.81
C ILE A 261 -22.69 5.26 17.54
N ALA A 262 -22.09 4.67 18.58
CA ALA A 262 -21.21 3.51 18.45
C ALA A 262 -21.91 2.30 17.79
N GLN A 263 -23.14 2.01 18.22
CA GLN A 263 -23.94 0.93 17.64
C GLN A 263 -24.32 1.21 16.19
N ALA A 264 -24.68 2.45 15.86
CA ALA A 264 -24.96 2.83 14.48
C ALA A 264 -23.73 2.63 13.57
N MET A 265 -22.52 2.96 14.06
CA MET A 265 -21.28 2.71 13.33
C MET A 265 -21.03 1.21 13.10
N ALA A 266 -21.30 0.38 14.11
CA ALA A 266 -21.15 -1.07 13.98
C ALA A 266 -22.15 -1.68 12.98
N ILE A 267 -23.40 -1.17 12.95
CA ILE A 267 -24.43 -1.59 11.99
C ILE A 267 -24.04 -1.23 10.55
N ASP A 268 -23.41 -0.07 10.36
CA ASP A 268 -22.90 0.38 9.06
C ASP A 268 -21.70 -0.42 8.55
N GLY A 269 -21.19 -1.38 9.34
CA GLY A 269 -20.08 -2.25 8.96
C GLY A 269 -18.72 -1.56 8.96
N LEU A 270 -18.55 -0.56 9.85
CA LEU A 270 -17.33 0.24 10.02
C LEU A 270 -16.46 -0.25 11.18
#